data_AF-A0A7J4EL97-F1
#
_entry.id   AF-A0A7J4EL97-F1
#
_cell.length_a   1.000
_cell.length_b   1.000
_cell.length_c   1.000
_cell.angle_alpha   90.00
_cell.angle_beta   90.00
_cell.angle_gamma   90.00
#
_symmetry.space_group_name_H-M   'P 1'
#
loop_
_entity.id
_entity.type
_entity.pdbx_description
1 polymer ?
#
loop_
_entity_poly.entity_id
_entity_poly.type
_entity_poly.pdbx_seq_one_letter_code
_entity_poly.pdbx_strand_id
1 'polypeptide(L)'
;YTIPTGTSISANGYLVLARNATAFNSKYGFNPDLEYGSSASALQLNNGGDDIILNNSDGAIVDKVSYYNSWGGNGNGFSLERINPNRESNDPNNWGDSSIVGGTPRAQNSKSPSIPEFPTVAIPIAILLGIMLIRFRKKSNR
;
A
#
# COMPACT_ATOMS: atom_id res chain seq x y z
N TYR A 1 7.76 3.66 12.10
CA TYR A 1 7.48 4.95 11.44
C TYR A 1 6.18 5.48 12.02
N THR A 2 6.12 6.76 12.36
CA THR A 2 4.91 7.40 12.88
C THR A 2 4.37 8.34 11.80
N ILE A 3 3.12 8.14 11.39
CA ILE A 3 2.45 9.01 10.44
C ILE A 3 2.28 10.39 11.08
N PRO A 4 2.67 11.50 10.42
CA PRO A 4 2.54 12.85 10.98
C PRO A 4 1.09 13.18 11.35
N THR A 5 0.91 13.88 12.47
CA THR A 5 -0.40 14.39 12.89
C THR A 5 -1.00 15.30 11.81
N GLY A 6 -2.32 15.21 11.62
CA GLY A 6 -3.03 15.94 10.56
C GLY A 6 -3.01 15.25 9.19
N THR A 7 -2.31 14.13 9.04
CA THR A 7 -2.44 13.28 7.85
C THR A 7 -3.86 12.75 7.75
N SER A 8 -4.50 12.96 6.60
CA SER A 8 -5.84 12.45 6.32
C SER A 8 -5.87 11.76 4.96
N ILE A 9 -6.76 10.77 4.83
CA ILE A 9 -7.02 10.04 3.60
C ILE A 9 -8.52 10.12 3.37
N SER A 10 -8.93 10.63 2.21
CA SER A 10 -10.34 10.64 1.81
C SER A 10 -10.89 9.22 1.74
N ALA A 11 -12.22 9.06 1.84
CA ALA A 11 -12.85 7.78 1.56
C ALA A 11 -12.42 7.28 0.16
N ASN A 12 -12.04 6.00 0.07
CA ASN A 12 -11.47 5.37 -1.13
C ASN A 12 -10.16 6.01 -1.64
N GLY A 13 -9.54 6.90 -0.86
CA GLY A 13 -8.28 7.54 -1.17
C GLY A 13 -7.09 6.63 -0.89
N TYR A 14 -5.93 7.03 -1.40
CA TYR A 14 -4.67 6.31 -1.23
C TYR A 14 -3.65 7.23 -0.56
N LEU A 15 -2.82 6.63 0.30
CA LEU A 15 -1.60 7.26 0.81
C LEU A 15 -0.39 6.45 0.34
N VAL A 16 0.59 7.13 -0.24
CA VAL A 16 1.84 6.56 -0.70
C VAL A 16 2.95 6.92 0.27
N LEU A 17 3.42 5.91 1.00
CA LEU A 17 4.59 5.99 1.87
C LEU A 17 5.80 5.39 1.14
N ALA A 18 6.82 6.20 0.87
CA ALA A 18 8.02 5.79 0.12
C ALA A 18 9.29 5.90 0.96
N ARG A 19 10.31 5.08 0.62
CA ARG A 19 11.61 5.13 1.32
C ARG A 19 12.37 6.42 1.04
N ASN A 20 12.34 6.86 -0.21
CA ASN A 20 13.08 8.02 -0.71
C ASN A 20 12.20 8.71 -1.77
N ALA A 21 11.79 9.94 -1.50
CA ALA A 21 10.86 10.72 -2.29
C ALA A 21 11.48 11.14 -3.62
N THR A 22 12.76 11.49 -3.66
CA THR A 22 13.47 11.83 -4.91
C THR A 22 13.46 10.65 -5.88
N ALA A 23 13.90 9.47 -5.44
CA ALA A 23 13.93 8.25 -6.25
C ALA A 23 12.52 7.78 -6.65
N PHE A 24 11.52 8.03 -5.80
CA PHE A 24 10.12 7.78 -6.13
C PHE A 24 9.66 8.73 -7.25
N ASN A 25 9.86 10.04 -7.10
CA ASN A 25 9.47 11.05 -8.08
C ASN A 25 10.14 10.80 -9.44
N SER A 26 11.45 10.50 -9.46
CA SER A 26 12.15 10.18 -10.71
C SER A 26 11.57 8.98 -11.44
N LYS A 27 10.93 8.03 -10.73
CA LYS A 27 10.27 6.89 -11.37
C LYS A 27 8.84 7.18 -11.81
N TYR A 28 8.07 7.86 -10.97
CA TYR A 28 6.61 7.95 -11.13
C TYR A 28 6.14 9.32 -11.65
N GLY A 29 7.01 10.33 -11.69
CA GLY A 29 6.68 11.69 -12.13
C GLY A 29 5.93 12.53 -11.10
N PHE A 30 5.75 12.04 -9.87
CA PHE A 30 5.10 12.77 -8.78
C PHE A 30 5.71 12.39 -7.41
N ASN A 31 5.55 13.28 -6.43
CA ASN A 31 6.05 13.03 -5.06
C ASN A 31 5.16 12.04 -4.30
N PRO A 32 5.73 11.14 -3.48
CA PRO A 32 4.92 10.35 -2.54
C PRO A 32 4.27 11.28 -1.51
N ASP A 33 3.22 10.80 -0.84
CA ASP A 33 2.57 11.57 0.23
C ASP A 33 3.45 11.69 1.47
N LEU A 34 4.22 10.63 1.78
CA LEU A 34 5.11 10.57 2.93
C LEU A 34 6.44 9.86 2.59
N GLU A 35 7.52 10.27 3.24
CA GLU A 35 8.83 9.59 3.20
C GLU A 35 9.18 9.00 4.57
N TYR A 36 9.60 7.73 4.62
CA TYR A 36 10.08 7.09 5.86
C TYR A 36 11.60 7.03 6.01
N GLY A 37 12.35 7.40 4.96
CA GLY A 37 13.80 7.51 4.99
C GLY A 37 14.54 6.17 4.90
N SER A 38 15.88 6.26 4.87
CA SER A 38 16.77 5.11 4.70
C SER A 38 17.69 4.81 5.89
N SER A 39 17.51 5.51 7.01
CA SER A 39 18.32 5.28 8.22
C SER A 39 18.07 3.89 8.82
N ALA A 40 19.02 3.36 9.59
CA ALA A 40 18.87 2.06 10.24
C ALA A 40 17.66 2.01 11.20
N SER A 41 17.28 3.17 11.77
CA SER A 41 16.12 3.33 12.64
C SER A 41 14.80 3.59 11.89
N ALA A 42 14.84 3.69 10.56
CA ALA A 42 13.64 3.85 9.75
C ALA A 42 12.87 2.53 9.63
N LEU A 43 11.64 2.61 9.11
CA LEU A 43 10.93 1.41 8.64
C LEU A 43 11.80 0.68 7.61
N GLN A 44 11.92 -0.63 7.72
CA GLN A 44 12.65 -1.46 6.77
C GLN A 44 11.70 -2.50 6.20
N LEU A 45 11.78 -2.70 4.88
CA LEU A 45 10.99 -3.69 4.15
C LEU A 45 11.96 -4.56 3.37
N ASN A 46 12.02 -5.83 3.75
CA ASN A 46 12.90 -6.86 3.25
C ASN A 46 12.28 -7.51 2.01
N ASN A 47 13.16 -7.97 1.13
CA ASN A 47 12.73 -8.60 -0.12
C ASN A 47 12.28 -10.07 0.07
N GLY A 48 12.64 -10.71 1.19
CA GLY A 48 12.26 -12.09 1.49
C GLY A 48 10.87 -12.21 2.11
N GLY A 49 10.36 -11.12 2.67
CA GLY A 49 9.15 -11.07 3.48
C GLY A 49 9.39 -10.29 4.77
N ASP A 50 8.34 -9.72 5.33
CA ASP A 50 8.29 -9.02 6.61
C ASP A 50 6.84 -8.89 7.09
N ASP A 51 6.68 -8.47 8.34
CA ASP A 51 5.40 -8.01 8.88
C ASP A 51 5.24 -6.50 8.66
N ILE A 52 4.16 -6.09 7.99
CA ILE A 52 3.63 -4.74 8.11
C ILE A 52 2.44 -4.75 9.04
N ILE A 53 2.47 -3.83 10.00
CA ILE A 53 1.41 -3.60 10.96
C ILE A 53 1.02 -2.13 10.85
N LEU A 54 -0.27 -1.88 10.64
CA LEU A 54 -0.88 -0.57 10.72
C LEU A 54 -1.60 -0.46 12.06
N ASN A 55 -1.17 0.50 12.88
CA ASN A 55 -1.83 0.80 14.15
C ASN A 55 -2.57 2.13 14.05
N ASN A 56 -3.70 2.25 14.77
CA ASN A 56 -4.36 3.53 14.98
C ASN A 56 -3.63 4.35 16.08
N SER A 57 -4.15 5.54 16.39
CA SER A 57 -3.61 6.43 17.41
C SER A 57 -3.59 5.83 18.82
N ASP A 58 -4.49 4.89 19.10
CA ASP A 58 -4.63 4.22 20.40
C ASP A 58 -3.72 2.99 20.52
N GLY A 59 -2.95 2.67 19.46
CA GLY A 59 -2.09 1.50 19.39
C GLY A 59 -2.80 0.20 19.01
N ALA A 60 -4.09 0.25 18.69
CA ALA A 60 -4.82 -0.91 18.20
C ALA A 60 -4.45 -1.23 16.75
N ILE A 61 -4.31 -2.52 16.43
CA ILE A 61 -4.01 -2.99 15.08
C ILE A 61 -5.25 -2.78 14.21
N VAL A 62 -5.10 -1.99 13.15
CA VAL A 62 -6.09 -1.76 12.10
C VAL A 62 -5.97 -2.81 11.01
N ASP A 63 -4.72 -3.10 10.60
CA ASP A 63 -4.42 -4.16 9.63
C ASP A 63 -3.01 -4.72 9.89
N LYS A 64 -2.81 -6.00 9.56
CA LYS A 64 -1.52 -6.67 9.60
C LYS A 64 -1.38 -7.60 8.39
N VAL A 65 -0.27 -7.47 7.67
CA VAL A 65 0.14 -8.39 6.62
C VAL A 65 1.55 -8.91 6.87
N SER A 66 1.70 -10.22 6.92
CA SER A 66 2.97 -10.93 6.80
C SER A 66 3.17 -11.30 5.34
N TYR A 67 3.88 -10.47 4.58
CA TYR A 67 4.09 -10.75 3.15
C TYR A 67 5.31 -11.64 2.95
N TYR A 68 5.28 -12.43 1.88
CA TYR A 68 6.38 -13.32 1.50
C TYR A 68 6.74 -13.11 0.03
N ASN A 69 8.00 -13.37 -0.32
CA ASN A 69 8.48 -13.30 -1.71
C ASN A 69 7.74 -14.27 -2.66
N SER A 70 7.18 -15.36 -2.12
CA SER A 70 6.40 -16.33 -2.90
C SER A 70 5.10 -15.75 -3.46
N TRP A 71 4.63 -14.61 -2.96
CA TRP A 71 3.39 -13.97 -3.41
C TRP A 71 3.58 -13.10 -4.66
N GLY A 72 4.83 -12.72 -4.98
CA GLY A 72 5.17 -11.84 -6.10
C GLY A 72 6.17 -10.75 -5.71
N GLY A 73 6.34 -9.75 -6.56
CA GLY A 73 7.24 -8.61 -6.33
C GLY A 73 8.72 -8.97 -6.40
N ASN A 74 9.06 -10.05 -7.11
CA ASN A 74 10.38 -10.70 -7.10
C ASN A 74 11.49 -9.96 -7.87
N GLY A 75 11.38 -8.65 -8.03
CA GLY A 75 12.34 -7.84 -8.78
C GLY A 75 12.17 -7.93 -10.30
N ASN A 76 11.04 -8.44 -10.77
CA ASN A 76 10.61 -8.51 -12.17
C ASN A 76 10.05 -7.17 -12.70
N GLY A 77 10.16 -6.09 -11.93
CA GLY A 77 9.63 -4.77 -12.27
C GLY A 77 8.19 -4.53 -11.83
N PHE A 78 7.44 -5.59 -11.50
CA PHE A 78 6.08 -5.51 -10.99
C PHE A 78 6.07 -5.36 -9.45
N SER A 79 5.02 -4.74 -8.94
CA SER A 79 4.78 -4.58 -7.51
C SER A 79 3.78 -5.61 -7.01
N LEU A 80 3.92 -6.00 -5.75
CA LEU A 80 2.94 -6.86 -5.09
C LEU A 80 1.69 -6.02 -4.72
N GLU A 81 0.53 -6.43 -5.22
CA GLU A 81 -0.74 -5.73 -5.05
C GLU A 81 -1.80 -6.65 -4.42
N ARG A 82 -2.53 -6.12 -3.43
CA ARG A 82 -3.70 -6.78 -2.84
C ARG A 82 -4.86 -6.77 -3.85
N ILE A 83 -5.55 -7.89 -3.98
CA ILE A 83 -6.64 -8.11 -4.94
C ILE A 83 -7.94 -7.53 -4.39
N ASN A 84 -8.34 -7.90 -3.18
CA ASN A 84 -9.57 -7.43 -2.55
C ASN A 84 -9.26 -6.86 -1.15
N PRO A 85 -9.50 -5.57 -0.90
CA PRO A 85 -9.26 -4.95 0.39
C PRO A 85 -10.14 -5.50 1.52
N ASN A 86 -11.30 -6.08 1.19
CA ASN A 86 -12.26 -6.63 2.16
C ASN A 86 -12.00 -8.10 2.52
N ARG A 87 -11.03 -8.76 1.86
CA ARG A 87 -10.59 -10.11 2.19
C ARG A 87 -9.37 -10.06 3.10
N GLU A 88 -9.15 -11.09 3.90
CA GLU A 88 -8.01 -11.22 4.81
C GLU A 88 -6.68 -10.79 4.19
N SER A 89 -5.91 -10.00 4.93
CA SER A 89 -4.60 -9.47 4.50
C SER A 89 -3.53 -10.54 4.44
N ASN A 90 -3.64 -11.59 5.26
CA ASN A 90 -2.67 -12.68 5.34
C ASN A 90 -3.01 -13.86 4.40
N ASP A 91 -4.08 -13.76 3.61
CA ASP A 91 -4.42 -14.76 2.60
C ASP A 91 -3.53 -14.57 1.36
N PRO A 92 -2.62 -15.52 1.04
CA PRO A 92 -1.73 -15.41 -0.12
C PRO A 92 -2.50 -15.30 -1.44
N ASN A 93 -3.71 -15.85 -1.53
CA ASN A 93 -4.55 -15.78 -2.73
C ASN A 93 -5.28 -14.42 -2.87
N ASN A 94 -5.03 -13.51 -1.93
CA ASN A 94 -5.50 -12.13 -1.99
C ASN A 94 -4.40 -11.16 -2.46
N TRP A 95 -3.28 -11.68 -2.96
CA TRP A 95 -2.16 -10.90 -3.47
C TRP A 95 -1.69 -11.42 -4.82
N GLY A 96 -1.03 -10.55 -5.58
CA GLY A 96 -0.31 -10.95 -6.78
C GLY A 96 0.43 -9.79 -7.43
N ASP A 97 1.22 -10.10 -8.45
CA ASP A 97 1.92 -9.09 -9.24
C ASP A 97 0.92 -8.16 -9.94
N SER A 98 1.20 -6.85 -9.86
CA SER A 98 0.55 -5.82 -10.66
C SER A 98 0.66 -6.14 -12.15
N SER A 99 -0.33 -5.76 -12.97
CA SER A 99 -0.22 -5.87 -14.44
C SER A 99 0.58 -4.73 -15.08
N ILE A 100 0.94 -3.70 -14.31
CA ILE A 100 1.69 -2.52 -14.77
C ILE A 100 3.09 -2.53 -14.12
N VAL A 101 4.12 -2.32 -14.92
CA VAL A 101 5.50 -2.19 -14.41
C VAL A 101 5.57 -1.01 -13.45
N GLY A 102 6.04 -1.26 -12.22
CA GLY A 102 6.08 -0.27 -11.14
C GLY A 102 4.79 -0.15 -10.32
N GLY A 103 3.76 -0.94 -10.63
CA GLY A 103 2.48 -0.94 -9.91
C GLY A 103 1.63 0.29 -10.19
N THR A 104 0.61 0.49 -9.36
CA THR A 104 -0.42 1.54 -9.51
C THR A 104 -0.44 2.57 -8.37
N PRO A 105 0.71 3.20 -8.01
CA PRO A 105 0.72 4.14 -6.88
C PRO A 105 -0.33 5.25 -7.05
N ARG A 106 -1.01 5.60 -5.95
CA ARG A 106 -2.11 6.58 -5.90
C ARG A 106 -3.38 6.25 -6.70
N ALA A 107 -3.43 5.12 -7.41
CA ALA A 107 -4.59 4.67 -8.17
C ALA A 107 -5.17 3.36 -7.59
N GLN A 108 -6.20 2.78 -8.20
CA GLN A 108 -6.67 1.44 -7.85
C GLN A 108 -5.63 0.37 -8.24
N ASN A 109 -5.48 -0.67 -7.41
CA ASN A 109 -4.66 -1.83 -7.76
C ASN A 109 -5.15 -2.46 -9.06
N SER A 110 -4.21 -2.74 -9.96
CA SER A 110 -4.48 -3.35 -11.25
C SER A 110 -5.04 -4.76 -11.16
N LYS A 111 -4.87 -5.41 -10.01
CA LYS A 111 -5.42 -6.73 -9.69
C LYS A 111 -6.80 -6.67 -9.04
N SER A 112 -7.20 -5.51 -8.55
CA SER A 112 -8.52 -5.36 -7.94
C SER A 112 -9.60 -5.25 -9.02
N PRO A 113 -10.75 -5.91 -8.85
CA PRO A 113 -11.89 -5.69 -9.73
C PRO A 113 -12.23 -4.21 -9.72
N SER A 114 -12.53 -3.62 -10.88
CA SER A 114 -13.02 -2.23 -10.96
C SER A 114 -14.15 -2.10 -9.95
N ILE A 115 -14.01 -1.23 -8.95
CA ILE A 115 -15.14 -0.90 -8.10
C ILE A 115 -16.14 -0.26 -9.06
N PRO A 116 -17.31 -0.85 -9.35
CA PRO A 116 -18.30 -0.13 -10.12
C PRO A 116 -18.58 1.12 -9.31
N GLU A 117 -18.28 2.28 -9.90
CA GLU A 117 -18.70 3.57 -9.37
C GLU A 117 -20.18 3.43 -9.02
N PHE A 118 -20.50 3.37 -7.72
CA PHE A 118 -21.88 3.29 -7.30
C PHE A 118 -22.57 4.50 -7.94
N PRO A 119 -23.68 4.33 -8.69
CA PRO A 119 -24.48 5.49 -9.04
C PRO A 119 -24.78 6.20 -7.73
N THR A 120 -24.54 7.51 -7.67
CA THR A 120 -24.64 8.32 -6.44
C THR A 120 -26.05 8.23 -5.87
N VAL A 121 -26.33 7.20 -5.09
CA VAL A 121 -27.51 7.08 -4.24
C VAL A 121 -27.02 7.41 -2.86
N ALA A 122 -27.41 8.58 -2.36
CA ALA A 122 -27.13 9.01 -1.01
C ALA A 122 -27.82 8.04 -0.03
N ILE A 123 -27.09 7.03 0.43
CA ILE A 123 -27.48 6.22 1.57
C ILE A 123 -26.75 6.79 2.79
N PRO A 124 -27.46 7.18 3.87
CA PRO A 124 -26.82 7.68 5.08
C PRO A 124 -26.36 6.48 5.91
N ILE A 125 -25.23 5.87 5.53
CA ILE A 125 -24.57 4.87 6.37
C ILE A 125 -23.10 5.23 6.47
N ALA A 126 -22.74 5.82 7.60
CA ALA A 126 -21.38 5.94 8.06
C ALA A 126 -20.85 4.55 8.44
N ILE A 127 -20.20 3.87 7.51
CA ILE A 127 -19.22 2.84 7.84
C ILE A 127 -17.87 3.38 7.39
N LEU A 128 -17.18 3.96 8.36
CA LEU A 128 -15.78 4.35 8.25
C LEU A 128 -14.94 3.08 8.16
N LEU A 129 -14.64 2.64 6.94
CA LEU A 129 -13.52 1.75 6.70
C LEU A 129 -12.60 2.48 5.72
N GLY A 130 -11.64 3.19 6.29
CA GLY A 130 -10.49 3.66 5.53
C GLY A 130 -9.78 2.44 4.97
N ILE A 131 -9.97 2.15 3.69
CA ILE A 131 -9.23 1.10 3.00
C ILE A 131 -7.80 1.61 2.82
N MET A 132 -6.92 1.31 3.77
CA MET A 132 -5.49 1.52 3.59
C MET A 132 -4.93 0.36 2.77
N LEU A 133 -4.74 0.59 1.47
CA LEU A 133 -4.12 -0.41 0.60
C LEU A 133 -2.59 -0.31 0.72
N ILE A 134 -2.03 -1.14 1.59
CA ILE A 134 -0.58 -1.24 1.80
C ILE A 134 0.07 -1.81 0.53
N ARG A 135 1.11 -1.14 0.02
CA ARG A 135 1.85 -1.51 -1.20
C ARG A 135 3.32 -1.73 -0.92
N PHE A 136 3.90 -2.70 -1.61
CA PHE A 136 5.33 -3.02 -1.50
C PHE A 136 6.05 -2.77 -2.82
N ARG A 137 7.23 -2.15 -2.72
CA ARG A 137 8.21 -2.14 -3.80
C ARG A 137 9.60 -2.50 -3.26
N LYS A 138 10.21 -3.51 -3.87
CA LYS A 138 11.58 -3.96 -3.63
C LYS A 138 12.60 -2.84 -3.90
N LYS A 139 13.62 -2.74 -3.04
CA LYS A 139 14.81 -1.93 -3.30
C LYS A 139 15.57 -2.55 -4.49
N SER A 140 15.69 -1.78 -5.57
CA SER A 140 16.60 -2.13 -6.67
C SER A 140 18.02 -1.82 -6.22
N ASN A 141 18.86 -2.83 -6.03
CA ASN A 141 20.30 -2.62 -5.90
C ASN A 141 20.85 -2.43 -7.32
N ARG A 142 21.04 -1.17 -7.72
CA ARG A 142 22.13 -0.79 -8.59
C ARG A 142 23.02 0.15 -7.79
#